data_AF-A0A538N0F6-F1
#
_entry.id   AF-A0A538N0F6-F1
#
_cell.length_a   1.000
_cell.length_b   1.000
_cell.length_c   1.000
_cell.angle_alpha   90.00
_cell.angle_beta   90.00
_cell.angle_gamma   90.00
#
_symmetry.space_group_name_H-M   'P 1'
#
loop_
_entity.id
_entity.type
_entity.pdbx_description
1 polymer ?
#
loop_
_entity_poly.entity_id
_entity_poly.type
_entity_poly.pdbx_seq_one_letter_code
_entity_poly.pdbx_strand_id
1 'polypeptide(L)'
;MRDPRTWLVRFGYLTIAAVTVTVLAAGQPSDAGDRALLFVLLAVAVGGWLVVLTLPEHKTLYTVAAVVTGLAGAALSLVQPNGSGFVIGYMAVAALALRLPRRTAFAAGAIVLVAVGYAVAVRSARPLTAAIGVALGAGFTYAAGAFAAISREARETAEALLAQEAATRAAREQAAAFAERTRLARELHDVLAHTLSGLSVQLAGARLRAGTTGADPRLVDQVSRAQALARDGMGNAKRVVSALRGDALPGRRCCRS
;
A
#
# COMPACT_ATOMS: atom_id res chain seq x y z
N MET A 1 7.42 10.11 -10.97
CA MET A 1 5.97 10.04 -10.68
C MET A 1 5.63 11.26 -9.83
N ARG A 2 4.79 12.17 -10.33
CA ARG A 2 4.45 13.42 -9.61
C ARG A 2 3.56 13.08 -8.42
N ASP A 3 3.90 13.56 -7.23
CA ASP A 3 3.10 13.29 -6.03
C ASP A 3 1.64 13.70 -6.25
N PRO A 4 0.66 12.80 -6.03
CA PRO A 4 -0.76 13.13 -6.18
C PRO A 4 -1.20 14.29 -5.27
N ARG A 5 -0.42 14.58 -4.22
CA ARG A 5 -0.61 15.73 -3.32
C ARG A 5 -0.38 17.07 -4.01
N THR A 6 0.61 17.22 -4.90
CA THR A 6 0.90 18.51 -5.54
C THR A 6 -0.18 18.92 -6.55
N TRP A 7 -0.81 17.95 -7.22
CA TRP A 7 -1.94 18.22 -8.12
C TRP A 7 -3.17 18.70 -7.35
N LEU A 8 -3.46 18.08 -6.21
CA LEU A 8 -4.55 18.45 -5.32
C LEU A 8 -4.38 19.87 -4.74
N VAL A 9 -3.16 20.23 -4.35
CA VAL A 9 -2.84 21.58 -3.84
C VAL A 9 -2.96 22.63 -4.94
N ARG A 10 -2.46 22.35 -6.15
CA ARG A 10 -2.60 23.26 -7.31
C ARG A 10 -4.07 23.46 -7.71
N PHE A 11 -4.86 22.39 -7.68
CA PHE A 11 -6.30 22.47 -7.91
C PHE A 11 -6.98 23.34 -6.84
N GLY A 12 -6.58 23.20 -5.57
CA GLY A 12 -7.05 24.04 -4.46
C GLY A 12 -6.71 25.53 -4.61
N TYR A 13 -5.54 25.88 -5.14
CA TYR A 13 -5.19 27.28 -5.43
C TYR A 13 -5.97 27.84 -6.62
N LEU A 14 -6.16 27.04 -7.68
CA LEU A 14 -6.94 27.45 -8.85
C LEU A 14 -8.40 27.74 -8.50
N THR A 15 -8.99 26.96 -7.59
CA THR A 15 -10.36 27.20 -7.15
C THR A 15 -10.48 28.44 -6.28
N ILE A 16 -9.52 28.73 -5.38
CA ILE A 16 -9.49 30.01 -4.64
C ILE A 16 -9.43 31.18 -5.63
N ALA A 17 -8.55 31.11 -6.63
CA ALA A 17 -8.41 32.17 -7.61
C ALA A 17 -9.71 32.36 -8.40
N ALA A 18 -10.33 31.27 -8.86
CA ALA A 18 -11.61 31.32 -9.57
C ALA A 18 -12.72 31.94 -8.71
N VAL A 19 -12.86 31.52 -7.45
CA VAL A 19 -13.84 32.05 -6.49
C VAL A 19 -13.62 33.53 -6.21
N THR A 20 -12.36 33.94 -6.02
CA THR A 20 -12.01 35.34 -5.76
C THR A 20 -12.39 36.20 -6.97
N VAL A 21 -12.09 35.72 -8.18
CA VAL A 21 -12.42 36.40 -9.44
C VAL A 21 -13.93 36.48 -9.63
N THR A 22 -14.69 35.41 -9.38
CA THR A 22 -16.14 35.42 -9.57
C THR A 22 -16.87 36.28 -8.54
N VAL A 23 -16.40 36.32 -7.28
CA VAL A 23 -16.95 37.22 -6.24
C VAL A 23 -16.69 38.69 -6.58
N LEU A 24 -15.50 39.01 -7.10
CA LEU A 24 -15.17 40.36 -7.57
C LEU A 24 -15.96 40.74 -8.84
N ALA A 25 -16.20 39.79 -9.74
CA ALA A 25 -16.95 39.99 -10.98
C ALA A 25 -18.47 40.11 -10.77
N ALA A 26 -19.02 39.57 -9.68
CA ALA A 26 -20.45 39.64 -9.36
C ALA A 26 -20.94 41.05 -8.96
N GLY A 27 -20.03 42.01 -8.82
CA GLY A 27 -20.34 43.39 -8.47
C GLY A 27 -20.32 43.65 -6.96
N GLN A 28 -19.96 44.88 -6.58
CA GLN A 28 -19.93 45.28 -5.18
C GLN A 28 -21.29 45.81 -4.73
N PRO A 29 -21.75 45.45 -3.51
CA PRO A 29 -22.97 46.04 -2.95
C PRO A 29 -22.81 47.56 -2.84
N SER A 30 -23.92 48.27 -3.00
CA SER A 30 -23.97 49.74 -2.97
C SER A 30 -23.62 50.31 -1.59
N ASP A 31 -23.91 49.56 -0.53
CA ASP A 31 -23.69 49.98 0.85
C ASP A 31 -22.26 49.67 1.32
N ALA A 32 -21.61 50.68 1.91
CA ALA A 32 -20.23 50.57 2.38
C ALA A 32 -20.04 49.48 3.47
N GLY A 33 -21.06 49.25 4.30
CA GLY A 33 -21.07 48.20 5.32
C GLY A 33 -21.06 46.79 4.73
N ASP A 34 -21.90 46.53 3.73
CA ASP A 34 -21.97 45.23 3.06
C ASP A 34 -20.71 44.91 2.25
N ARG A 35 -20.04 45.94 1.70
CA ARG A 35 -18.74 45.77 1.04
C ARG A 35 -17.66 45.34 2.02
N ALA A 36 -17.59 45.99 3.20
CA ALA A 36 -16.62 45.62 4.23
C ALA A 36 -16.87 44.19 4.73
N LEU A 37 -18.13 43.82 4.94
CA LEU A 37 -18.53 42.46 5.32
C LEU A 37 -18.11 41.41 4.26
N LEU A 38 -18.27 41.72 2.97
CA LEU A 38 -17.83 40.84 1.87
C LEU A 38 -16.32 40.55 1.92
N PHE A 39 -15.48 41.59 2.06
CA PHE A 39 -14.04 41.41 2.10
C PHE A 39 -13.58 40.62 3.33
N VAL A 40 -14.22 40.85 4.49
CA VAL A 40 -13.93 40.09 5.72
C VAL A 40 -14.30 38.61 5.53
N LEU A 41 -15.49 38.31 5.01
CA LEU A 41 -15.93 36.92 4.80
C LEU A 41 -15.08 36.21 3.73
N LEU A 42 -14.68 36.92 2.67
CA LEU A 42 -13.78 36.39 1.65
C LEU A 42 -12.40 36.09 2.25
N ALA A 43 -11.85 36.99 3.05
CA ALA A 43 -10.57 36.78 3.74
C ALA A 43 -10.63 35.57 4.69
N VAL A 44 -11.75 35.39 5.41
CA VAL A 44 -11.97 34.23 6.27
C VAL A 44 -12.08 32.93 5.46
N ALA A 45 -12.79 32.94 4.33
CA ALA A 45 -12.90 31.76 3.46
C ALA A 45 -11.55 31.37 2.84
N VAL A 46 -10.79 32.35 2.35
CA VAL A 46 -9.46 32.11 1.76
C VAL A 46 -8.46 31.68 2.83
N GLY A 47 -8.45 32.33 3.99
CA GLY A 47 -7.60 31.98 5.12
C GLY A 47 -7.89 30.58 5.66
N GLY A 48 -9.17 30.23 5.82
CA GLY A 48 -9.60 28.90 6.22
C GLY A 48 -9.19 27.82 5.20
N TRP A 49 -9.34 28.11 3.90
CA TRP A 49 -8.91 27.17 2.85
C TRP A 49 -7.38 27.02 2.77
N LEU A 50 -6.63 28.09 2.99
CA LEU A 50 -5.17 28.03 3.09
C LEU A 50 -4.74 27.13 4.25
N VAL A 51 -5.37 27.25 5.42
CA VAL A 51 -5.12 26.37 6.57
C VAL A 51 -5.43 24.91 6.25
N VAL A 52 -6.53 24.64 5.52
CA VAL A 52 -6.90 23.29 5.04
C VAL A 52 -5.82 22.71 4.11
N LEU A 53 -5.16 23.55 3.31
CA LEU A 53 -4.10 23.15 2.38
C LEU A 53 -2.72 23.00 3.05
N THR A 54 -2.40 23.84 4.05
CA THR A 54 -1.05 23.91 4.66
C THR A 54 -0.90 23.04 5.91
N LEU A 55 -1.97 22.78 6.66
CA LEU A 55 -1.93 22.07 7.94
C LEU A 55 -2.80 20.80 7.92
N PRO A 56 -2.56 19.84 7.01
CA PRO A 56 -3.39 18.65 6.86
C PRO A 56 -3.25 17.64 8.02
N GLU A 57 -2.24 17.76 8.87
CA GLU A 57 -1.94 16.78 9.92
C GLU A 57 -2.76 16.98 11.21
N HIS A 58 -3.24 18.20 11.47
CA HIS A 58 -4.02 18.52 12.66
C HIS A 58 -5.53 18.34 12.40
N LYS A 59 -6.06 17.15 12.71
CA LYS A 59 -7.48 16.79 12.50
C LYS A 59 -8.47 17.85 13.00
N THR A 60 -8.28 18.35 14.23
CA THR A 60 -9.19 19.35 14.82
C THR A 60 -9.14 20.68 14.07
N LEU A 61 -7.93 21.17 13.78
CA LEU A 61 -7.74 22.44 13.06
C LEU A 61 -8.30 22.37 11.63
N TYR A 62 -8.08 21.26 10.94
CA TYR A 62 -8.64 20.99 9.63
C TYR A 62 -10.17 21.01 9.63
N THR A 63 -10.78 20.39 10.65
CA THR A 63 -12.25 20.33 10.78
C THR A 63 -12.83 21.72 11.01
N VAL A 64 -12.24 22.49 11.93
CA VAL A 64 -12.67 23.85 12.23
C VAL A 64 -12.49 24.74 11.00
N ALA A 65 -11.33 24.70 10.34
CA ALA A 65 -11.05 25.51 9.16
C ALA A 65 -12.01 25.20 8.00
N ALA A 66 -12.33 23.93 7.75
CA ALA A 66 -13.27 23.54 6.70
C ALA A 66 -14.72 23.97 7.05
N VAL A 67 -15.15 23.83 8.30
CA VAL A 67 -16.48 24.31 8.74
C VAL A 67 -16.59 25.83 8.65
N VAL A 68 -15.58 26.56 9.13
CA VAL A 68 -15.51 28.03 9.05
C VAL A 68 -15.54 28.50 7.59
N THR A 69 -14.81 27.81 6.71
CA THR A 69 -14.82 28.12 5.26
C THR A 69 -16.19 27.88 4.64
N GLY A 70 -16.86 26.78 5.01
CA GLY A 70 -18.22 26.47 4.55
C GLY A 70 -19.27 27.47 5.03
N LEU A 71 -19.20 27.88 6.31
CA LEU A 71 -20.09 28.90 6.89
C LEU A 71 -19.83 30.28 6.29
N ALA A 72 -18.57 30.64 6.03
CA ALA A 72 -18.23 31.88 5.33
C ALA A 72 -18.79 31.90 3.90
N GLY A 73 -18.77 30.77 3.20
CA GLY A 73 -19.41 30.62 1.88
C GLY A 73 -20.93 30.76 1.92
N ALA A 74 -21.59 30.22 2.96
CA ALA A 74 -23.02 30.41 3.18
C ALA A 74 -23.36 31.89 3.46
N ALA A 75 -22.58 32.57 4.29
CA ALA A 75 -22.74 34.00 4.57
C ALA A 75 -22.50 34.85 3.31
N LEU A 76 -21.51 34.51 2.47
CA LEU A 76 -21.29 35.17 1.18
C LEU A 76 -22.51 35.04 0.26
N SER A 77 -23.15 33.87 0.24
CA SER A 77 -24.35 33.60 -0.55
C SER A 77 -25.55 34.42 -0.09
N LEU A 78 -25.58 34.84 1.19
CA LEU A 78 -26.59 35.76 1.71
C LEU A 78 -26.32 37.20 1.28
N VAL A 79 -25.06 37.63 1.12
CA VAL A 79 -24.71 39.02 0.77
C VAL A 79 -24.76 39.24 -0.76
N GLN A 80 -24.24 38.30 -1.55
CA GLN A 80 -24.28 38.34 -3.02
C GLN A 80 -25.14 37.19 -3.59
N PRO A 81 -26.42 37.44 -3.92
CA PRO A 81 -27.32 36.40 -4.44
C PRO A 81 -26.94 35.88 -5.83
N ASN A 82 -26.21 36.65 -6.65
CA ASN A 82 -25.66 36.20 -7.93
C ASN A 82 -24.23 35.66 -7.81
N GLY A 83 -23.68 35.62 -6.59
CA GLY A 83 -22.32 35.16 -6.32
C GLY A 83 -22.21 33.63 -6.30
N SER A 84 -21.02 33.11 -6.57
CA SER A 84 -20.71 31.67 -6.55
C SER A 84 -20.31 31.17 -5.15
N GLY A 85 -20.79 31.81 -4.08
CA GLY A 85 -20.47 31.47 -2.69
C GLY A 85 -20.82 30.02 -2.30
N PHE A 86 -21.83 29.44 -2.94
CA PHE A 86 -22.23 28.04 -2.76
C PHE A 86 -21.12 27.03 -3.18
N VAL A 87 -20.23 27.40 -4.10
CA VAL A 87 -19.11 26.56 -4.54
C VAL A 87 -18.11 26.34 -3.41
N ILE A 88 -17.89 27.35 -2.56
CA ILE A 88 -17.05 27.29 -1.37
C ILE A 88 -17.64 26.28 -0.37
N GLY A 89 -18.98 26.28 -0.22
CA GLY A 89 -19.71 25.32 0.61
C GLY A 89 -19.54 23.87 0.13
N TYR A 90 -19.69 23.61 -1.17
CA TYR A 90 -19.46 22.28 -1.74
C TYR A 90 -18.02 21.78 -1.56
N MET A 91 -17.05 22.69 -1.70
CA MET A 91 -15.65 22.37 -1.51
C MET A 91 -15.31 22.07 -0.04
N ALA A 92 -15.89 22.80 0.90
CA ALA A 92 -15.76 22.49 2.33
C ALA A 92 -16.31 21.09 2.67
N VAL A 93 -17.46 20.71 2.10
CA VAL A 93 -18.06 19.39 2.29
C VAL A 93 -17.19 18.29 1.66
N ALA A 94 -16.68 18.51 0.46
CA ALA A 94 -15.76 17.57 -0.20
C ALA A 94 -14.45 17.40 0.59
N ALA A 95 -13.89 18.49 1.12
CA ALA A 95 -12.70 18.46 1.98
C ALA A 95 -12.94 17.66 3.27
N LEU A 96 -14.12 17.79 3.87
CA LEU A 96 -14.52 17.01 5.04
C LEU A 96 -14.65 15.50 4.72
N ALA A 97 -15.29 15.17 3.59
CA ALA A 97 -15.54 13.79 3.18
C ALA A 97 -14.25 13.00 2.90
N LEU A 98 -13.18 13.67 2.46
CA LEU A 98 -11.92 13.03 2.08
C LEU A 98 -11.01 12.69 3.26
N ARG A 99 -11.18 13.30 4.44
CA ARG A 99 -10.21 13.18 5.54
C ARG A 99 -10.78 12.88 6.93
N LEU A 100 -12.09 13.07 7.15
CA LEU A 100 -12.69 12.79 8.45
C LEU A 100 -13.37 11.41 8.49
N PRO A 101 -13.44 10.78 9.69
CA PRO A 101 -14.24 9.60 9.87
C PRO A 101 -15.70 9.90 9.50
N ARG A 102 -16.34 8.92 8.85
CA ARG A 102 -17.66 9.05 8.19
C ARG A 102 -18.74 9.69 9.06
N ARG A 103 -18.71 9.46 10.38
CA ARG A 103 -19.65 10.07 11.35
C ARG A 103 -19.43 11.57 11.54
N THR A 104 -18.19 11.99 11.76
CA THR A 104 -17.86 13.42 11.96
C THR A 104 -17.92 14.19 10.66
N ALA A 105 -17.54 13.58 9.53
CA ALA A 105 -17.69 14.16 8.21
C ALA A 105 -19.16 14.42 7.87
N PHE A 106 -20.05 13.47 8.19
CA PHE A 106 -21.48 13.62 7.97
C PHE A 106 -22.08 14.72 8.87
N ALA A 107 -21.77 14.72 10.17
CA ALA A 107 -22.30 15.73 11.09
C ALA A 107 -21.86 17.15 10.71
N ALA A 108 -20.57 17.37 10.49
CA ALA A 108 -20.06 18.69 10.14
C ALA A 108 -20.40 19.10 8.70
N GLY A 109 -20.50 18.16 7.76
CA GLY A 109 -20.98 18.39 6.41
C GLY A 109 -22.47 18.76 6.38
N ALA A 110 -23.30 18.14 7.22
CA ALA A 110 -24.71 18.48 7.36
C ALA A 110 -24.90 19.91 7.88
N ILE A 111 -24.09 20.37 8.84
CA ILE A 111 -24.14 21.75 9.33
C ILE A 111 -23.86 22.74 8.21
N VAL A 112 -22.79 22.52 7.44
CA VAL A 112 -22.44 23.37 6.28
C VAL A 112 -23.54 23.33 5.23
N LEU A 113 -24.08 22.14 4.95
CA LEU A 113 -25.13 21.96 3.94
C LEU A 113 -26.43 22.67 4.31
N VAL A 114 -26.86 22.55 5.56
CA VAL A 114 -28.05 23.24 6.07
C VAL A 114 -27.85 24.75 6.01
N ALA A 115 -26.67 25.25 6.39
CA ALA A 115 -26.36 26.68 6.32
C ALA A 115 -26.39 27.22 4.87
N VAL A 116 -25.77 26.51 3.92
CA VAL A 116 -25.77 26.90 2.50
C VAL A 116 -27.16 26.76 1.89
N GLY A 117 -27.87 25.67 2.19
CA GLY A 117 -29.24 25.45 1.71
C GLY A 117 -30.21 26.52 2.20
N TYR A 118 -30.12 26.91 3.47
CA TYR A 118 -30.89 28.01 4.03
C TYR A 118 -30.57 29.34 3.35
N ALA A 119 -29.28 29.66 3.20
CA ALA A 119 -28.83 30.89 2.55
C ALA A 119 -29.37 31.05 1.12
N VAL A 120 -29.32 29.97 0.34
CA VAL A 120 -29.82 29.93 -1.03
C VAL A 120 -31.35 29.99 -1.07
N ALA A 121 -32.04 29.28 -0.16
CA ALA A 121 -33.50 29.24 -0.11
C ALA A 121 -34.11 30.62 0.18
N VAL A 122 -33.58 31.34 1.17
CA VAL A 122 -34.12 32.65 1.60
C VAL A 122 -34.04 33.71 0.50
N ARG A 123 -33.06 33.60 -0.40
CA ARG A 123 -32.82 34.57 -1.49
C ARG A 123 -33.45 34.17 -2.83
N SER A 124 -33.93 32.93 -2.97
CA SER A 124 -34.44 32.40 -4.25
C SER A 124 -35.93 32.64 -4.43
N ALA A 125 -36.34 33.08 -5.63
CA ALA A 125 -37.76 33.19 -6.01
C ALA A 125 -38.52 31.84 -5.95
N ARG A 126 -37.79 30.72 -6.02
CA ARG A 126 -38.30 29.37 -5.81
C ARG A 126 -37.45 28.65 -4.74
N PRO A 127 -37.74 28.89 -3.45
CA PRO A 127 -36.89 28.44 -2.34
C PRO A 127 -36.76 26.91 -2.30
N LEU A 128 -37.85 26.21 -2.60
CA LEU A 128 -37.94 24.76 -2.52
C LEU A 128 -37.07 24.06 -3.58
N THR A 129 -37.10 24.53 -4.83
CA THR A 129 -36.25 23.97 -5.91
C THR A 129 -34.78 24.27 -5.70
N ALA A 130 -34.45 25.46 -5.18
CA ALA A 130 -33.07 25.85 -4.94
C ALA A 130 -32.46 25.05 -3.77
N ALA A 131 -33.23 24.85 -2.69
CA ALA A 131 -32.83 24.00 -1.56
C ALA A 131 -32.63 22.54 -1.99
N ILE A 132 -33.54 21.98 -2.81
CA ILE A 132 -33.40 20.61 -3.34
C ILE A 132 -32.16 20.49 -4.22
N GLY A 133 -31.90 21.45 -5.11
CA GLY A 133 -30.69 21.44 -5.95
C GLY A 133 -29.40 21.45 -5.14
N VAL A 134 -29.35 22.26 -4.08
CA VAL A 134 -28.20 22.32 -3.16
C VAL A 134 -28.02 21.01 -2.40
N ALA A 135 -29.12 20.44 -1.89
CA ALA A 135 -29.10 19.16 -1.18
C ALA A 135 -28.64 18.01 -2.09
N LEU A 136 -29.12 17.96 -3.33
CA LEU A 136 -28.73 16.93 -4.31
C LEU A 136 -27.26 17.07 -4.72
N GLY A 137 -26.78 18.28 -5.01
CA GLY A 137 -25.37 18.52 -5.35
C GLY A 137 -24.43 18.15 -4.20
N ALA A 138 -24.85 18.39 -2.96
CA ALA A 138 -24.04 18.08 -1.78
C ALA A 138 -24.05 16.60 -1.48
N GLY A 139 -25.21 15.95 -1.61
CA GLY A 139 -25.33 14.51 -1.53
C GLY A 139 -24.45 13.83 -2.58
N PHE A 140 -24.43 14.33 -3.82
CA PHE A 140 -23.61 13.80 -4.90
C PHE A 140 -22.10 13.98 -4.62
N THR A 141 -21.66 15.18 -4.24
CA THR A 141 -20.25 15.44 -3.93
C THR A 141 -19.76 14.67 -2.71
N TYR A 142 -20.59 14.54 -1.67
CA TYR A 142 -20.30 13.69 -0.52
C TYR A 142 -20.19 12.21 -0.92
N ALA A 143 -21.15 11.70 -1.70
CA ALA A 143 -21.13 10.32 -2.17
C ALA A 143 -19.90 10.02 -3.04
N ALA A 144 -19.54 10.94 -3.95
CA ALA A 144 -18.34 10.82 -4.78
C ALA A 144 -17.06 10.84 -3.92
N GLY A 145 -16.98 11.73 -2.91
CA GLY A 145 -15.85 11.78 -1.98
C GLY A 145 -15.73 10.50 -1.13
N ALA A 146 -16.84 10.00 -0.61
CA ALA A 146 -16.88 8.76 0.17
C ALA A 146 -16.51 7.54 -0.68
N PHE A 147 -17.00 7.46 -1.91
CA PHE A 147 -16.63 6.39 -2.85
C PHE A 147 -15.14 6.45 -3.22
N ALA A 148 -14.61 7.65 -3.43
CA ALA A 148 -13.18 7.86 -3.66
C ALA A 148 -12.31 7.45 -2.45
N ALA A 149 -12.77 7.69 -1.22
CA ALA A 149 -12.07 7.26 -0.01
C ALA A 149 -12.08 5.73 0.14
N ILE A 150 -13.26 5.10 0.00
CA ILE A 150 -13.42 3.64 0.09
C ILE A 150 -12.60 2.93 -1.00
N SER A 151 -12.62 3.44 -2.23
CA SER A 151 -11.84 2.85 -3.32
C SER A 151 -10.34 2.97 -3.13
N ARG A 152 -9.85 4.02 -2.44
CA ARG A 152 -8.43 4.12 -2.07
C ARG A 152 -8.05 3.09 -1.02
N GLU A 153 -8.84 2.99 0.05
CA GLU A 153 -8.60 2.02 1.12
C GLU A 153 -8.66 0.57 0.59
N ALA A 154 -9.61 0.28 -0.31
CA ALA A 154 -9.72 -1.02 -0.98
C ALA A 154 -8.51 -1.33 -1.87
N ARG A 155 -7.93 -0.32 -2.53
CA ARG A 155 -6.72 -0.49 -3.36
C ARG A 155 -5.49 -0.74 -2.50
N GLU A 156 -5.29 0.06 -1.46
CA GLU A 156 -4.14 -0.09 -0.54
C GLU A 156 -4.16 -1.46 0.15
N THR A 157 -5.34 -1.93 0.58
CA THR A 157 -5.49 -3.27 1.15
C THR A 157 -5.26 -4.39 0.13
N ALA A 158 -5.76 -4.24 -1.10
CA ALA A 158 -5.50 -5.22 -2.16
C ALA A 158 -4.01 -5.30 -2.53
N GLU A 159 -3.32 -4.16 -2.65
CA GLU A 159 -1.88 -4.11 -2.92
C GLU A 159 -1.07 -4.74 -1.79
N ALA A 160 -1.43 -4.48 -0.53
CA ALA A 160 -0.78 -5.11 0.63
C ALA A 160 -0.96 -6.64 0.64
N LEU A 161 -2.16 -7.13 0.32
CA LEU A 161 -2.44 -8.57 0.23
C LEU A 161 -1.66 -9.23 -0.90
N LEU A 162 -1.58 -8.61 -2.07
CA LEU A 162 -0.79 -9.11 -3.21
C LEU A 162 0.70 -9.16 -2.88
N ALA A 163 1.23 -8.15 -2.18
CA ALA A 163 2.62 -8.14 -1.73
C ALA A 163 2.90 -9.28 -0.73
N GLN A 164 1.99 -9.51 0.22
CA GLN A 164 2.09 -10.61 1.18
C GLN A 164 1.99 -11.98 0.49
N GLU A 165 1.12 -12.12 -0.50
CA GLU A 165 1.00 -13.35 -1.28
C GLU A 165 2.27 -13.62 -2.09
N ALA A 166 2.84 -12.61 -2.75
CA ALA A 166 4.10 -12.75 -3.49
C ALA A 166 5.24 -13.18 -2.56
N ALA A 167 5.35 -12.56 -1.37
CA ALA A 167 6.37 -12.93 -0.38
C ALA A 167 6.20 -14.38 0.12
N THR A 168 4.97 -14.80 0.40
CA THR A 168 4.70 -16.19 0.85
C THR A 168 4.91 -17.21 -0.25
N ARG A 169 4.59 -16.90 -1.51
CA ARG A 169 4.91 -17.76 -2.66
C ARG A 169 6.42 -17.92 -2.83
N ALA A 170 7.19 -16.84 -2.80
CA ALA A 170 8.65 -16.90 -2.88
C ALA A 170 9.27 -17.74 -1.75
N ALA A 171 8.78 -17.58 -0.51
CA ALA A 171 9.23 -18.39 0.62
C ALA A 171 8.89 -19.88 0.45
N ARG A 172 7.69 -20.21 -0.08
CA ARG A 172 7.29 -21.59 -0.37
C ARG A 172 8.14 -22.23 -1.47
N GLU A 173 8.42 -21.50 -2.54
CA GLU A 173 9.29 -21.98 -3.64
C GLU A 173 10.70 -22.26 -3.14
N GLN A 174 11.27 -21.37 -2.33
CA GLN A 174 12.58 -21.59 -1.70
C GLN A 174 12.55 -22.81 -0.78
N ALA A 175 11.55 -22.93 0.09
CA ALA A 175 11.40 -24.09 0.98
C ALA A 175 11.24 -25.40 0.20
N ALA A 176 10.45 -25.40 -0.88
CA ALA A 176 10.28 -26.55 -1.76
C ALA A 176 11.60 -26.92 -2.46
N ALA A 177 12.35 -25.94 -2.97
CA ALA A 177 13.65 -26.18 -3.58
C ALA A 177 14.66 -26.77 -2.57
N PHE A 178 14.68 -26.30 -1.33
CA PHE A 178 15.53 -26.88 -0.28
C PHE A 178 15.08 -28.29 0.13
N ALA A 179 13.78 -28.53 0.23
CA ALA A 179 13.22 -29.85 0.52
C ALA A 179 13.61 -30.86 -0.57
N GLU A 180 13.50 -30.47 -1.85
CA GLU A 180 13.85 -31.33 -2.97
C GLU A 180 15.36 -31.62 -3.01
N ARG A 181 16.21 -30.61 -2.79
CA ARG A 181 17.67 -30.84 -2.67
C ARG A 181 18.01 -31.82 -1.56
N THR A 182 17.32 -31.72 -0.42
CA THR A 182 17.54 -32.63 0.72
C THR A 182 17.05 -34.04 0.40
N ARG A 183 15.92 -34.17 -0.30
CA ARG A 183 15.38 -35.44 -0.77
C ARG A 183 16.33 -36.12 -1.76
N LEU A 184 16.77 -35.38 -2.79
CA LEU A 184 17.75 -35.85 -3.77
C LEU A 184 19.06 -36.29 -3.11
N ALA A 185 19.56 -35.55 -2.12
CA ALA A 185 20.77 -35.93 -1.40
C ALA A 185 20.61 -37.28 -0.66
N ARG A 186 19.45 -37.55 -0.05
CA ARG A 186 19.16 -38.84 0.61
C ARG A 186 19.03 -39.96 -0.41
N GLU A 187 18.27 -39.75 -1.47
CA GLU A 187 18.07 -40.75 -2.53
C GLU A 187 19.40 -41.13 -3.20
N LEU A 188 20.25 -40.13 -3.49
CA LEU A 188 21.61 -40.37 -3.98
C LEU A 188 22.46 -41.11 -2.93
N HIS A 189 22.38 -40.73 -1.65
CA HIS A 189 23.12 -41.42 -0.59
C HIS A 189 22.72 -42.90 -0.48
N ASP A 190 21.43 -43.21 -0.53
CA ASP A 190 20.92 -44.57 -0.40
C ASP A 190 21.33 -45.43 -1.60
N VAL A 191 21.19 -44.92 -2.82
CA VAL A 191 21.63 -45.62 -4.05
C VAL A 191 23.15 -45.82 -4.07
N LEU A 192 23.93 -44.79 -3.72
CA LEU A 192 25.39 -44.88 -3.67
C LEU A 192 25.86 -45.84 -2.57
N ALA A 193 25.27 -45.75 -1.36
CA ALA A 193 25.63 -46.63 -0.25
C ALA A 193 25.31 -48.09 -0.58
N HIS A 194 24.15 -48.37 -1.19
CA HIS A 194 23.75 -49.72 -1.55
C HIS A 194 24.65 -50.32 -2.64
N THR A 195 24.83 -49.61 -3.76
CA THR A 195 25.61 -50.10 -4.91
C THR A 195 27.08 -50.28 -4.58
N LEU A 196 27.71 -49.32 -3.90
CA LEU A 196 29.13 -49.39 -3.55
C LEU A 196 29.42 -50.38 -2.42
N SER A 197 28.50 -50.56 -1.46
CA SER A 197 28.63 -51.62 -0.45
C SER A 197 28.54 -53.01 -1.08
N GLY A 198 27.58 -53.23 -1.98
CA GLY A 198 27.45 -54.48 -2.74
C GLY A 198 28.70 -54.78 -3.57
N LEU A 199 29.21 -53.79 -4.30
CA LEU A 199 30.44 -53.92 -5.10
C LEU A 199 31.67 -54.22 -4.23
N SER A 200 31.81 -53.56 -3.08
CA SER A 200 32.89 -53.83 -2.13
C SER A 200 32.83 -55.27 -1.60
N VAL A 201 31.64 -55.80 -1.29
CA VAL A 201 31.47 -57.18 -0.83
C VAL A 201 31.79 -58.19 -1.94
N GLN A 202 31.35 -57.93 -3.17
CA GLN A 202 31.66 -58.79 -4.33
C GLN A 202 33.17 -58.84 -4.61
N LEU A 203 33.86 -57.69 -4.58
CA LEU A 203 35.32 -57.63 -4.75
C LEU A 203 36.06 -58.35 -3.62
N ALA A 204 35.59 -58.24 -2.37
CA ALA A 204 36.16 -58.98 -1.25
C ALA A 204 35.99 -60.51 -1.42
N GLY A 205 34.82 -60.95 -1.87
CA GLY A 205 34.55 -62.37 -2.18
C GLY A 205 35.41 -62.89 -3.35
N ALA A 206 35.57 -62.08 -4.40
CA ALA A 206 36.44 -62.41 -5.54
C ALA A 206 37.91 -62.55 -5.12
N ARG A 207 38.39 -61.64 -4.25
CA ARG A 207 39.75 -61.69 -3.69
C ARG A 207 39.98 -62.95 -2.86
N LEU A 208 39.04 -63.30 -1.98
CA LEU A 208 39.14 -64.52 -1.16
C LEU A 208 39.23 -65.77 -2.06
N ARG A 209 38.33 -65.90 -3.04
CA ARG A 209 38.32 -67.03 -3.97
C ARG A 209 39.58 -67.12 -4.83
N ALA A 210 40.11 -65.99 -5.28
CA ALA A 210 41.36 -65.97 -6.05
C ALA A 210 42.55 -66.43 -5.21
N GLY A 211 42.62 -66.01 -3.93
CA GLY A 211 43.68 -66.41 -3.00
C GLY A 211 43.62 -67.88 -2.59
N THR A 212 42.43 -68.47 -2.44
CA THR A 212 42.28 -69.88 -2.05
C THR A 212 42.47 -70.87 -3.21
N THR A 213 42.21 -70.44 -4.45
CA THR A 213 42.28 -71.31 -5.65
C THR A 213 43.66 -71.30 -6.32
N GLY A 214 44.64 -70.57 -5.77
CA GLY A 214 45.98 -70.47 -6.37
C GLY A 214 46.03 -69.67 -7.67
N ALA A 215 45.14 -68.68 -7.83
CA ALA A 215 45.12 -67.83 -9.01
C ALA A 215 46.41 -66.98 -9.14
N ASP A 216 46.71 -66.52 -10.36
CA ASP A 216 47.88 -65.68 -10.65
C ASP A 216 47.98 -64.50 -9.65
N PRO A 217 49.12 -64.31 -8.98
CA PRO A 217 49.36 -63.19 -8.07
C PRO A 217 49.01 -61.82 -8.66
N ARG A 218 49.17 -61.64 -9.98
CA ARG A 218 48.81 -60.40 -10.69
C ARG A 218 47.30 -60.12 -10.67
N LEU A 219 46.49 -61.17 -10.72
CA LEU A 219 45.03 -61.09 -10.66
C LEU A 219 44.55 -60.68 -9.26
N VAL A 220 45.17 -61.24 -8.21
CA VAL A 220 44.89 -60.88 -6.81
C VAL A 220 45.23 -59.41 -6.54
N ASP A 221 46.36 -58.94 -7.08
CA ASP A 221 46.78 -57.54 -6.97
C ASP A 221 45.84 -56.58 -7.73
N GLN A 222 45.35 -56.97 -8.92
CA GLN A 222 44.32 -56.21 -9.66
C GLN A 222 43.00 -56.08 -8.87
N VAL A 223 42.48 -57.16 -8.28
CA VAL A 223 41.25 -57.12 -7.47
C VAL A 223 41.45 -56.27 -6.21
N SER A 224 42.64 -56.33 -5.59
CA SER A 224 42.99 -55.48 -4.45
C SER A 224 42.98 -54.00 -4.81
N ARG A 225 43.59 -53.62 -5.96
CA ARG A 225 43.53 -52.25 -6.48
C ARG A 225 42.10 -51.79 -6.78
N ALA A 226 41.28 -52.64 -7.40
CA ALA A 226 39.88 -52.33 -7.67
C ALA A 226 39.08 -52.09 -6.38
N GLN A 227 39.34 -52.88 -5.32
CA GLN A 227 38.72 -52.70 -4.00
C GLN A 227 39.12 -51.38 -3.35
N ALA A 228 40.40 -50.98 -3.45
CA ALA A 228 40.88 -49.70 -2.93
C ALA A 228 40.22 -48.52 -3.66
N LEU A 229 40.19 -48.56 -5.00
CA LEU A 229 39.51 -47.56 -5.85
C LEU A 229 38.02 -47.42 -5.51
N ALA A 230 37.32 -48.53 -5.29
CA ALA A 230 35.91 -48.51 -4.89
C ALA A 230 35.69 -47.83 -3.51
N ARG A 231 36.59 -48.06 -2.54
CA ARG A 231 36.53 -47.40 -1.22
C ARG A 231 36.82 -45.90 -1.30
N ASP A 232 37.83 -45.51 -2.07
CA ASP A 232 38.17 -44.09 -2.26
C ASP A 232 37.07 -43.34 -3.02
N GLY A 233 36.47 -43.97 -4.04
CA GLY A 233 35.30 -43.44 -4.74
C GLY A 233 34.12 -43.19 -3.81
N MET A 234 33.85 -44.09 -2.86
CA MET A 234 32.82 -43.93 -1.82
C MET A 234 33.09 -42.71 -0.93
N GLY A 235 34.34 -42.52 -0.51
CA GLY A 235 34.76 -41.37 0.30
C GLY A 235 34.58 -40.05 -0.45
N ASN A 236 34.95 -40.00 -1.72
CA ASN A 236 34.74 -38.84 -2.59
C ASN A 236 33.25 -38.53 -2.80
N ALA A 237 32.42 -39.53 -3.09
CA ALA A 237 30.99 -39.34 -3.31
C ALA A 237 30.27 -38.82 -2.05
N LYS A 238 30.61 -39.33 -0.86
CA LYS A 238 30.07 -38.82 0.41
C LYS A 238 30.43 -37.35 0.65
N ARG A 239 31.66 -36.94 0.33
CA ARG A 239 32.10 -35.54 0.44
C ARG A 239 31.30 -34.61 -0.48
N VAL A 240 31.07 -35.02 -1.73
CA VAL A 240 30.30 -34.23 -2.70
C VAL A 240 28.84 -34.07 -2.27
N VAL A 241 28.17 -35.15 -1.84
CA VAL A 241 26.77 -35.09 -1.37
C VAL A 241 26.65 -34.27 -0.07
N SER A 242 27.63 -34.37 0.84
CA SER A 242 27.72 -33.53 2.04
C SER A 242 27.81 -32.04 1.70
N ALA A 243 28.61 -31.67 0.70
CA ALA A 243 28.71 -30.28 0.25
C ALA A 243 27.40 -29.76 -0.37
N LEU A 244 26.68 -30.59 -1.14
CA LEU A 244 25.36 -30.27 -1.72
C LEU A 244 24.26 -30.04 -0.66
N ARG A 245 24.39 -30.64 0.52
CA ARG A 245 23.44 -30.51 1.64
C ARG A 245 23.62 -29.21 2.44
N GLY A 246 24.72 -28.48 2.22
CA GLY A 246 25.06 -27.28 2.99
C GLY A 246 25.61 -27.60 4.40
N ASP A 247 25.93 -28.85 4.70
CA ASP A 247 26.43 -29.31 6.01
C ASP A 247 27.89 -28.84 6.28
N ALA A 248 28.51 -28.11 5.35
CA ALA A 248 29.80 -27.45 5.53
C ALA A 248 29.64 -25.98 5.96
N LEU A 249 28.86 -25.74 7.01
CA LEU A 249 29.04 -24.57 7.87
C LEU A 249 29.43 -25.11 9.27
N PRO A 250 30.73 -25.21 9.58
CA PRO A 250 31.15 -25.40 10.95
C PRO A 250 30.62 -24.21 11.75
N GLY A 251 29.83 -24.51 12.79
CA GLY A 251 29.05 -23.55 13.54
C GLY A 251 29.80 -22.25 13.81
N ARG A 252 29.24 -21.14 13.34
CA ARG A 252 29.52 -19.82 13.88
C ARG A 252 29.14 -19.85 15.35
N ARG A 253 30.11 -20.10 16.22
CA ARG A 253 30.01 -19.77 17.64
C ARG A 253 29.74 -18.26 17.68
N CYS A 254 28.53 -17.89 18.10
CA CYS A 254 28.26 -16.56 18.62
C CYS A 254 29.25 -16.30 19.76
N CYS A 255 30.26 -15.47 19.52
CA CYS A 255 30.95 -14.80 20.60
C CYS A 255 30.06 -13.64 21.06
N ARG A 256 29.53 -13.83 22.25
CA ARG A 256 28.92 -12.82 23.10
C ARG A 256 30.06 -11.99 23.69
N SER A 257 30.11 -10.70 23.36
CA SER A 257 30.77 -9.65 24.15
C SER A 257 30.17 -8.30 23.79
#